data_AF-A0A9Q2S299-F1
#
_entry.id   AF-A0A9Q2S299-F1
#
_cell.length_a   1.000
_cell.length_b   1.000
_cell.length_c   1.000
_cell.angle_alpha   90.00
_cell.angle_beta   90.00
_cell.angle_gamma   90.00
#
_symmetry.space_group_name_H-M   'P 1'
#
loop_
_entity.id
_entity.type
_entity.pdbx_description
1 polymer ?
#
loop_
_entity_poly.entity_id
_entity_poly.type
_entity_poly.pdbx_seq_one_letter_code
_entity_poly.pdbx_strand_id
1 'polypeptide(L)'
;MADELLKKPEKIIERLAHLSAKEFAGWLMEYPKQERVRAIERTKLLRNVGKVIQEKWNGDAGQILSDCNGQLTGNQGFLALLDEFEAFSADPLRKKSQVLAHDLLREGAIDFIDKEKIAPAIDYHIIRSYLRTGRVVPKDTSLNPYLSGHPNPRPRLVTKLRETVAQAAELTAFYAGISVPDLNYVEWQIGRAICTAKNPSCTHVERGNMPNDVANLVELACPYSSFCEAHLIDEYQMYQEPVFDKGFY
;
A
#
# COMPACT_ATOMS: atom_id res chain seq x y z
N MET A 1 -7.71 10.56 20.08
CA MET A 1 -7.05 9.25 20.35
C MET A 1 -5.66 9.20 19.71
N ALA A 2 -5.51 9.32 18.39
CA ALA A 2 -4.20 9.40 17.73
C ALA A 2 -3.35 10.59 18.23
N ASP A 3 -3.96 11.77 18.36
CA ASP A 3 -3.26 12.98 18.85
C ASP A 3 -2.82 12.90 20.32
N GLU A 4 -3.44 12.04 21.14
CA GLU A 4 -2.99 11.80 22.51
C GLU A 4 -1.86 10.78 22.57
N LEU A 5 -1.88 9.79 21.68
CA LEU A 5 -0.83 8.79 21.53
C LEU A 5 0.48 9.41 21.03
N LEU A 6 0.41 10.43 20.16
CA LEU A 6 1.58 11.09 19.57
C LEU A 6 2.29 12.07 20.54
N LYS A 7 1.64 12.50 21.62
CA LYS A 7 2.22 13.48 22.57
C LYS A 7 3.35 12.92 23.45
N LYS A 8 3.54 11.59 23.51
CA LYS A 8 4.56 10.93 24.33
C LYS A 8 5.09 9.66 23.63
N PRO A 9 6.03 9.78 22.68
CA PRO A 9 6.48 8.68 21.83
C PRO A 9 7.07 7.51 22.61
N GLU A 10 7.87 7.73 23.65
CA GLU A 10 8.39 6.63 24.50
C GLU A 10 7.26 5.80 25.13
N LYS A 11 6.15 6.46 25.49
CA LYS A 11 4.96 5.78 26.03
C LYS A 11 4.18 5.01 24.98
N ILE A 12 4.30 5.37 23.70
CA ILE A 12 3.62 4.62 22.63
C ILE A 12 4.31 3.28 22.43
N ILE A 13 5.64 3.25 22.41
CA ILE A 13 6.41 2.02 22.20
C ILE A 13 6.18 1.03 23.34
N GLU A 14 6.25 1.51 24.59
CA GLU A 14 5.94 0.70 25.77
C GLU A 14 4.50 0.16 25.73
N ARG A 15 3.53 1.03 25.39
CA ARG A 15 2.12 0.61 25.28
C ARG A 15 1.92 -0.43 24.18
N LEU A 16 2.58 -0.31 23.03
CA LEU A 16 2.51 -1.28 21.96
C LEU A 16 3.04 -2.65 22.44
N ALA A 17 4.15 -2.70 23.16
CA ALA A 17 4.75 -3.92 23.68
C ALA A 17 3.84 -4.71 24.65
N HIS A 18 2.84 -4.06 25.24
CA HIS A 18 1.85 -4.66 26.15
C HIS A 18 0.41 -4.61 25.65
N LEU A 19 0.17 -4.15 24.41
CA LEU A 19 -1.17 -3.95 23.86
C LEU A 19 -1.99 -5.24 23.87
N SER A 20 -3.23 -5.17 24.36
CA SER A 20 -4.18 -6.30 24.34
C SER A 20 -5.13 -6.24 23.14
N ALA A 21 -5.62 -7.39 22.68
CA ALA A 21 -6.55 -7.44 21.56
C ALA A 21 -7.88 -6.74 21.88
N LYS A 22 -8.32 -6.79 23.15
CA LYS A 22 -9.51 -6.08 23.63
C LYS A 22 -9.32 -4.57 23.55
N GLU A 23 -8.16 -4.07 23.98
CA GLU A 23 -7.82 -2.66 23.90
C GLU A 23 -7.75 -2.17 22.45
N PHE A 24 -7.03 -2.89 21.59
CA PHE A 24 -6.93 -2.56 20.16
C PHE A 24 -8.30 -2.57 19.47
N ALA A 25 -9.15 -3.57 19.74
CA ALA A 25 -10.51 -3.60 19.22
C ALA A 25 -11.33 -2.40 19.72
N GLY A 26 -11.13 -1.97 20.97
CA GLY A 26 -11.75 -0.77 21.52
C GLY A 26 -11.39 0.50 20.75
N TRP A 27 -10.15 0.63 20.25
CA TRP A 27 -9.72 1.78 19.43
C TRP A 27 -10.46 1.86 18.09
N LEU A 28 -10.96 0.73 17.58
CA LEU A 28 -11.58 0.61 16.27
C LEU A 28 -13.05 0.20 16.36
N MET A 29 -13.71 0.41 17.51
CA MET A 29 -15.10 -0.02 17.72
C MET A 29 -16.07 0.64 16.74
N GLU A 30 -15.83 1.90 16.36
CA GLU A 30 -16.66 2.66 15.41
C GLU A 30 -16.24 2.45 13.94
N TYR A 31 -15.22 1.63 13.68
CA TYR A 31 -14.77 1.39 12.32
C TYR A 31 -15.84 0.63 11.52
N PRO A 32 -16.31 1.12 10.34
CA PRO A 32 -17.46 0.51 9.67
C PRO A 32 -17.27 -0.94 9.20
N LYS A 33 -16.02 -1.36 8.98
CA LYS A 33 -15.66 -2.69 8.45
C LYS A 33 -15.03 -3.56 9.54
N GLN A 34 -15.82 -3.93 10.54
CA GLN A 34 -15.36 -4.70 11.72
C GLN A 34 -14.66 -6.01 11.36
N GLU A 35 -15.08 -6.67 10.27
CA GLU A 35 -14.45 -7.88 9.74
C GLU A 35 -12.97 -7.68 9.36
N ARG A 36 -12.60 -6.45 8.99
CA ARG A 36 -11.22 -6.11 8.64
C ARG A 36 -10.35 -5.79 9.86
N VAL A 37 -10.92 -5.65 11.06
CA VAL A 37 -10.15 -5.23 12.26
C VAL A 37 -9.13 -6.30 12.65
N ARG A 38 -9.48 -7.60 12.57
CA ARG A 38 -8.57 -8.74 12.84
C ARG A 38 -7.75 -8.54 14.13
N ALA A 39 -8.43 -8.15 15.22
CA ALA A 39 -7.80 -7.58 16.41
C ALA A 39 -6.68 -8.45 17.00
N ILE A 40 -6.90 -9.77 17.09
CA ILE A 40 -5.92 -10.72 17.64
C ILE A 40 -4.61 -10.69 16.84
N GLU A 41 -4.72 -10.83 15.52
CA GLU A 41 -3.56 -10.86 14.62
C GLU A 41 -2.83 -9.51 14.60
N ARG A 42 -3.56 -8.40 14.42
CA ARG A 42 -2.96 -7.08 14.35
C ARG A 42 -2.29 -6.67 15.66
N THR A 43 -2.88 -7.05 16.79
CA THR A 43 -2.26 -6.81 18.10
C THR A 43 -0.96 -7.60 18.25
N LYS A 44 -0.90 -8.84 17.77
CA LYS A 44 0.35 -9.62 17.79
C LYS A 44 1.46 -8.87 17.03
N LEU A 45 1.17 -8.39 15.83
CA LEU A 45 2.14 -7.64 15.00
C LEU A 45 2.56 -6.32 15.66
N LEU A 46 1.60 -5.54 16.16
CA LEU A 46 1.89 -4.28 16.86
C LEU A 46 2.71 -4.50 18.14
N ARG A 47 2.45 -5.59 18.86
CA ARG A 47 3.23 -5.97 20.04
C ARG A 47 4.66 -6.35 19.68
N ASN A 48 4.84 -7.09 18.59
CA ASN A 48 6.18 -7.38 18.05
C ASN A 48 6.92 -6.07 17.72
N VAL A 49 6.27 -5.10 17.08
CA VAL A 49 6.86 -3.78 16.82
C VAL A 49 7.34 -3.10 18.11
N GLY A 50 6.48 -3.00 19.12
CA GLY A 50 6.85 -2.39 20.40
C GLY A 50 8.06 -3.09 21.06
N LYS A 51 8.04 -4.42 21.12
CA LYS A 51 9.13 -5.21 21.72
C LYS A 51 10.45 -5.07 20.98
N VAL A 52 10.44 -5.19 19.65
CA VAL A 52 11.65 -5.09 18.83
C VAL A 52 12.28 -3.69 18.99
N ILE A 53 11.47 -2.62 19.03
CA ILE A 53 11.98 -1.25 19.25
C ILE A 53 12.57 -1.10 20.67
N GLN A 54 11.94 -1.66 21.70
CA GLN A 54 12.52 -1.66 23.05
C GLN A 54 13.85 -2.40 23.11
N GLU A 55 13.93 -3.58 22.51
CA GLU A 55 15.08 -4.47 22.60
C GLU A 55 16.28 -3.98 21.76
N LYS A 56 16.04 -3.49 20.54
CA LYS A 56 17.11 -3.12 19.60
C LYS A 56 17.46 -1.64 19.59
N TRP A 57 16.49 -0.78 19.90
CA TRP A 57 16.62 0.67 19.78
C TRP A 57 16.28 1.40 21.08
N ASN A 58 16.29 0.68 22.22
CA ASN A 58 16.02 1.21 23.56
C ASN A 58 14.76 2.08 23.65
N GLY A 59 13.72 1.73 22.89
CA GLY A 59 12.44 2.45 22.88
C GLY A 59 12.37 3.64 21.91
N ASP A 60 13.44 3.95 21.17
CA ASP A 60 13.48 5.07 20.23
C ASP A 60 13.40 4.60 18.77
N ALA A 61 12.21 4.70 18.19
CA ALA A 61 11.99 4.35 16.79
C ALA A 61 12.78 5.23 15.80
N GLY A 62 13.20 6.44 16.20
CA GLY A 62 14.00 7.34 15.38
C GLY A 62 15.40 6.78 15.09
N GLN A 63 15.93 5.93 15.96
CA GLN A 63 17.23 5.28 15.74
C GLN A 63 17.25 4.40 14.50
N ILE A 64 16.10 3.86 14.05
CA ILE A 64 16.01 3.11 12.78
C ILE A 64 16.43 4.00 11.60
N LEU A 65 16.01 5.28 11.61
CA LEU A 65 16.34 6.24 10.55
C LEU A 65 17.82 6.63 10.62
N SER A 66 18.36 6.77 11.83
CA SER A 66 19.79 7.03 12.03
C SER A 66 20.66 5.85 11.58
N ASP A 67 20.31 4.63 11.98
CA ASP A 67 21.08 3.41 11.73
C ASP A 67 21.13 3.03 10.25
N CYS A 68 20.07 3.36 9.50
CA CYS A 68 20.07 3.11 8.06
C CYS A 68 21.05 4.01 7.29
N ASN A 69 21.59 5.07 7.92
CA ASN A 69 22.56 5.99 7.32
C ASN A 69 22.12 6.54 5.95
N GLY A 70 20.82 6.78 5.78
CA GLY A 70 20.23 7.24 4.52
C GLY A 70 20.20 6.20 3.40
N GLN A 71 20.53 4.92 3.66
CA GLN A 71 20.44 3.86 2.68
C GLN A 71 19.06 3.18 2.74
N LEU A 72 18.40 3.03 1.60
CA LEU A 72 17.18 2.23 1.48
C LEU A 72 17.52 0.73 1.49
N THR A 73 18.54 0.35 0.71
CA THR A 73 18.93 -1.04 0.47
C THR A 73 20.28 -1.40 1.10
N GLY A 74 20.63 -2.69 1.09
CA GLY A 74 21.84 -3.23 1.73
C GLY A 74 21.56 -3.83 3.11
N ASN A 75 22.56 -4.50 3.69
CA ASN A 75 22.40 -5.26 4.94
C ASN A 75 22.05 -4.39 6.16
N GLN A 76 22.33 -3.10 6.09
CA GLN A 76 21.99 -2.10 7.10
C GLN A 76 21.06 -1.01 6.53
N GLY A 77 20.57 -1.18 5.31
CA GLY A 77 19.61 -0.26 4.72
C GLY A 77 18.24 -0.36 5.41
N PHE A 78 17.43 0.68 5.27
CA PHE A 78 16.13 0.80 5.90
C PHE A 78 15.25 -0.45 5.71
N LEU A 79 15.21 -1.02 4.50
CA LEU A 79 14.42 -2.21 4.23
C LEU A 79 14.92 -3.46 4.98
N ALA A 80 16.23 -3.58 5.22
CA ALA A 80 16.79 -4.68 6.00
C ALA A 80 16.52 -4.50 7.50
N LEU A 81 16.60 -3.27 8.01
CA LEU A 81 16.21 -2.98 9.40
C LEU A 81 14.73 -3.27 9.64
N LEU A 82 13.87 -3.03 8.65
CA LEU A 82 12.45 -3.38 8.74
C LEU A 82 12.18 -4.89 8.77
N ASP A 83 13.08 -5.74 8.25
CA ASP A 83 12.89 -7.20 8.29
C ASP A 83 13.00 -7.78 9.72
N GLU A 84 13.43 -6.98 10.69
CA GLU A 84 13.44 -7.36 12.11
C GLU A 84 12.02 -7.47 12.71
N PHE A 85 11.03 -6.92 12.02
CA PHE A 85 9.65 -6.89 12.45
C PHE A 85 8.81 -7.94 11.70
N GLU A 86 8.04 -8.75 12.44
CA GLU A 86 7.14 -9.76 11.87
C GLU A 86 6.14 -9.16 10.87
N ALA A 87 5.76 -7.89 11.07
CA ALA A 87 4.79 -7.19 10.23
C ALA A 87 5.29 -6.96 8.79
N PHE A 88 6.62 -6.89 8.61
CA PHE A 88 7.27 -6.49 7.36
C PHE A 88 7.98 -7.67 6.68
N SER A 89 8.69 -8.51 7.44
CA SER A 89 9.53 -9.60 6.91
C SER A 89 8.78 -10.71 6.18
N ALA A 90 7.49 -10.87 6.45
CA ALA A 90 6.69 -11.94 5.87
C ALA A 90 6.12 -11.62 4.45
N ASP A 91 6.27 -10.39 3.95
CA ASP A 91 5.91 -10.05 2.56
C ASP A 91 7.16 -10.11 1.65
N PRO A 92 7.29 -11.12 0.78
CA PRO A 92 8.47 -11.26 -0.09
C PRO A 92 8.64 -10.09 -1.07
N LEU A 93 7.55 -9.36 -1.37
CA LEU A 93 7.57 -8.19 -2.24
C LEU A 93 7.61 -6.87 -1.44
N ARG A 94 7.78 -6.94 -0.11
CA ARG A 94 8.02 -5.81 0.80
C ARG A 94 7.07 -4.61 0.63
N LYS A 95 5.80 -4.81 0.25
CA LYS A 95 4.84 -3.71 0.02
C LYS A 95 4.72 -2.81 1.25
N LYS A 96 4.55 -3.38 2.45
CA LYS A 96 4.41 -2.58 3.68
C LYS A 96 5.67 -1.73 3.93
N SER A 97 6.85 -2.30 3.70
CA SER A 97 8.12 -1.60 3.86
C SER A 97 8.25 -0.48 2.82
N GLN A 98 7.83 -0.73 1.58
CA GLN A 98 7.82 0.29 0.52
C GLN A 98 6.81 1.41 0.79
N VAL A 99 5.59 1.10 1.24
CA VAL A 99 4.61 2.11 1.65
C VAL A 99 5.21 3.02 2.72
N LEU A 100 5.85 2.44 3.74
CA LEU A 100 6.48 3.23 4.79
C LEU A 100 7.64 4.08 4.26
N ALA A 101 8.48 3.54 3.37
CA ALA A 101 9.56 4.31 2.74
C ALA A 101 9.02 5.47 1.89
N HIS A 102 7.93 5.26 1.14
CA HIS A 102 7.26 6.29 0.34
C HIS A 102 6.73 7.41 1.24
N ASP A 103 6.03 7.05 2.32
CA ASP A 103 5.48 8.02 3.27
C ASP A 103 6.58 8.83 3.96
N LEU A 104 7.63 8.19 4.47
CA LEU A 104 8.75 8.89 5.11
C LEU A 104 9.47 9.86 4.17
N LEU A 105 9.65 9.48 2.91
CA LEU A 105 10.23 10.37 1.89
C LEU A 105 9.32 11.58 1.61
N ARG A 106 8.02 11.34 1.42
CA ARG A 106 7.04 12.39 1.12
C ARG A 106 6.88 13.39 2.27
N GLU A 107 6.91 12.91 3.51
CA GLU A 107 6.86 13.76 4.71
C GLU A 107 8.22 14.43 5.04
N GLY A 108 9.28 14.16 4.26
CA GLY A 108 10.61 14.74 4.46
C GLY A 108 11.33 14.22 5.72
N ALA A 109 10.91 13.08 6.26
CA ALA A 109 11.51 12.47 7.44
C ALA A 109 12.88 11.82 7.13
N ILE A 110 13.11 11.45 5.87
CA ILE A 110 14.37 10.88 5.37
C ILE A 110 14.53 11.18 3.88
N ASP A 111 15.76 11.38 3.40
CA ASP A 111 16.10 11.37 1.97
C ASP A 111 17.09 10.23 1.73
N PHE A 112 16.66 9.22 0.95
CA PHE A 112 17.49 8.06 0.68
C PHE A 112 18.54 8.37 -0.38
N ILE A 113 19.78 8.01 -0.12
CA ILE A 113 20.92 8.19 -1.03
C ILE A 113 20.71 7.36 -2.30
N ASP A 114 20.10 6.18 -2.19
CA ASP A 114 19.79 5.26 -3.28
C ASP A 114 18.28 5.21 -3.59
N LYS A 115 17.63 6.38 -3.63
CA LYS A 115 16.19 6.54 -3.89
C LYS A 115 15.73 5.99 -5.25
N GLU A 116 16.62 5.81 -6.21
CA GLU A 116 16.33 5.14 -7.48
C GLU A 116 15.94 3.67 -7.31
N LYS A 117 16.23 3.07 -6.15
CA LYS A 117 15.86 1.68 -5.82
C LYS A 117 14.52 1.57 -5.09
N ILE A 118 13.80 2.67 -4.90
CA ILE A 118 12.47 2.64 -4.32
C ILE A 118 11.53 1.94 -5.30
N ALA A 119 10.99 0.79 -4.88
CA ALA A 119 10.08 0.01 -5.70
C ALA A 119 8.62 0.44 -5.49
N PRO A 120 7.74 0.25 -6.49
CA PRO A 120 6.31 0.45 -6.31
C PRO A 120 5.70 -0.46 -5.23
N ALA A 121 4.88 0.13 -4.38
CA ALA A 121 4.06 -0.55 -3.38
C ALA A 121 2.70 -0.96 -3.97
N ILE A 122 2.70 -2.05 -4.72
CA ILE A 122 1.50 -2.49 -5.45
C ILE A 122 0.48 -3.13 -4.51
N ASP A 123 -0.68 -2.48 -4.41
CA ASP A 123 -1.87 -3.00 -3.76
C ASP A 123 -2.95 -3.42 -4.77
N TYR A 124 -4.04 -3.95 -4.23
CA TYR A 124 -5.12 -4.50 -5.04
C TYR A 124 -5.92 -3.43 -5.80
N HIS A 125 -5.93 -2.17 -5.34
CA HIS A 125 -6.55 -1.06 -6.05
C HIS A 125 -5.73 -0.67 -7.28
N ILE A 126 -4.41 -0.60 -7.14
CA ILE A 126 -3.48 -0.32 -8.24
C ILE A 126 -3.53 -1.45 -9.27
N ILE A 127 -3.53 -2.73 -8.84
CA ILE A 127 -3.67 -3.87 -9.77
C ILE A 127 -4.92 -3.73 -10.63
N ARG A 128 -6.08 -3.46 -10.03
CA ARG A 128 -7.33 -3.29 -10.79
C ARG A 128 -7.25 -2.12 -11.76
N SER A 129 -6.72 -0.98 -11.33
CA SER A 129 -6.55 0.20 -12.17
C SER A 129 -5.67 -0.10 -13.40
N TYR A 130 -4.55 -0.79 -13.21
CA TYR A 130 -3.63 -1.14 -14.29
C TYR A 130 -4.19 -2.17 -15.27
N LEU A 131 -4.97 -3.15 -14.78
CA LEU A 131 -5.69 -4.08 -15.64
C LEU A 131 -6.78 -3.37 -16.46
N ARG A 132 -7.62 -2.55 -15.81
CA ARG A 132 -8.73 -1.85 -16.47
C ARG A 132 -8.26 -0.82 -17.47
N THR A 133 -7.17 -0.12 -17.20
CA THR A 133 -6.61 0.87 -18.13
C THR A 133 -5.88 0.24 -19.31
N GLY A 134 -5.70 -1.09 -19.35
CA GLY A 134 -4.94 -1.76 -20.41
C GLY A 134 -3.43 -1.63 -20.29
N ARG A 135 -2.91 -1.02 -19.22
CA ARG A 135 -1.46 -0.93 -18.97
C ARG A 135 -0.84 -2.28 -18.64
N VAL A 136 -1.63 -3.19 -18.10
CA VAL A 136 -1.29 -4.60 -17.94
C VAL A 136 -2.42 -5.44 -18.54
N VAL A 137 -2.06 -6.35 -19.44
CA VAL A 137 -3.04 -7.20 -20.16
C VAL A 137 -2.65 -8.68 -20.00
N PRO A 138 -3.60 -9.57 -19.64
CA PRO A 138 -3.34 -11.00 -19.64
C PRO A 138 -3.12 -11.51 -21.06
N LYS A 139 -1.99 -12.19 -21.30
CA LYS A 139 -1.71 -12.83 -22.60
C LYS A 139 -2.53 -14.11 -22.84
N ASP A 140 -2.98 -14.74 -21.76
CA ASP A 140 -3.76 -15.96 -21.78
C ASP A 140 -5.16 -15.66 -21.22
N THR A 141 -6.18 -15.77 -22.06
CA THR A 141 -7.57 -15.48 -21.68
C THR A 141 -8.13 -16.49 -20.66
N SER A 142 -7.48 -17.63 -20.45
CA SER A 142 -7.83 -18.57 -19.37
C SER A 142 -7.61 -17.97 -17.98
N LEU A 143 -6.87 -16.87 -17.86
CA LEU A 143 -6.67 -16.14 -16.60
C LEU A 143 -7.87 -15.26 -16.23
N ASN A 144 -8.73 -14.91 -17.18
CA ASN A 144 -9.83 -13.97 -17.01
C ASN A 144 -10.75 -14.28 -15.81
N PRO A 145 -11.18 -15.54 -15.57
CA PRO A 145 -11.99 -15.87 -14.41
C PRO A 145 -11.31 -15.55 -13.07
N TYR A 146 -9.97 -15.62 -13.00
CA TYR A 146 -9.21 -15.31 -11.79
C TYR A 146 -8.95 -13.81 -11.60
N LEU A 147 -9.09 -13.03 -12.66
CA LEU A 147 -8.93 -11.58 -12.66
C LEU A 147 -10.27 -10.84 -12.52
N SER A 148 -11.40 -11.56 -12.56
CA SER A 148 -12.75 -11.00 -12.42
C SER A 148 -13.30 -11.01 -10.99
N GLY A 149 -12.41 -11.07 -9.98
CA GLY A 149 -12.79 -10.99 -8.56
C GLY A 149 -13.13 -12.34 -7.93
N HIS A 150 -12.67 -13.44 -8.51
CA HIS A 150 -12.85 -14.76 -7.94
C HIS A 150 -12.15 -14.87 -6.57
N PRO A 151 -12.80 -15.45 -5.54
CA PRO A 151 -12.17 -15.65 -4.24
C PRO A 151 -10.97 -16.58 -4.34
N ASN A 152 -9.95 -16.32 -3.52
CA ASN A 152 -8.77 -17.16 -3.33
C ASN A 152 -7.96 -17.45 -4.60
N PRO A 153 -7.48 -16.41 -5.32
CA PRO A 153 -6.56 -16.60 -6.42
C PRO A 153 -5.28 -17.29 -5.93
N ARG A 154 -4.64 -18.06 -6.82
CA ARG A 154 -3.39 -18.75 -6.51
C ARG A 154 -2.33 -17.72 -6.08
N PRO A 155 -1.58 -17.93 -4.98
CA PRO A 155 -0.57 -16.98 -4.52
C PRO A 155 0.41 -16.57 -5.62
N ARG A 156 0.88 -17.53 -6.44
CA ARG A 156 1.76 -17.28 -7.57
C ARG A 156 1.18 -16.31 -8.60
N LEU A 157 -0.12 -16.37 -8.86
CA LEU A 157 -0.78 -15.42 -9.77
C LEU A 157 -0.76 -14.01 -9.17
N VAL A 158 -1.10 -13.87 -7.89
CA VAL A 158 -1.09 -12.57 -7.20
C VAL A 158 0.32 -11.98 -7.15
N THR A 159 1.34 -12.78 -6.82
CA THR A 159 2.75 -12.36 -6.86
C THR A 159 3.12 -11.90 -8.26
N LYS A 160 2.79 -12.67 -9.31
CA LYS A 160 3.13 -12.30 -10.68
C LYS A 160 2.41 -11.04 -11.16
N LEU A 161 1.16 -10.85 -10.76
CA LEU A 161 0.41 -9.62 -11.02
C LEU A 161 1.08 -8.43 -10.34
N ARG A 162 1.45 -8.54 -9.06
CA ARG A 162 2.17 -7.47 -8.34
C ARG A 162 3.48 -7.11 -9.03
N GLU A 163 4.29 -8.09 -9.42
CA GLU A 163 5.53 -7.87 -10.17
C GLU A 163 5.29 -7.17 -11.51
N THR A 164 4.30 -7.64 -12.27
CA THR A 164 4.00 -7.10 -13.60
C THR A 164 3.47 -5.67 -13.52
N VAL A 165 2.60 -5.40 -12.55
CA VAL A 165 2.08 -4.05 -12.28
C VAL A 165 3.17 -3.14 -11.72
N ALA A 166 4.11 -3.64 -10.91
CA ALA A 166 5.26 -2.86 -10.45
C ALA A 166 6.14 -2.41 -11.63
N GLN A 167 6.46 -3.31 -12.56
CA GLN A 167 7.21 -2.96 -13.77
C GLN A 167 6.49 -1.91 -14.63
N ALA A 168 5.17 -2.06 -14.79
CA ALA A 168 4.36 -1.08 -15.50
C ALA A 168 4.34 0.28 -14.78
N ALA A 169 4.31 0.28 -13.45
CA ALA A 169 4.35 1.49 -12.64
C ALA A 169 5.71 2.21 -12.72
N GLU A 170 6.82 1.47 -12.69
CA GLU A 170 8.16 2.03 -12.90
C GLU A 170 8.28 2.72 -14.26
N LEU A 171 7.79 2.07 -15.32
CA LEU A 171 7.74 2.66 -16.67
C LEU A 171 6.82 3.88 -16.72
N THR A 172 5.66 3.82 -16.06
CA THR A 172 4.72 4.94 -15.99
C THR A 172 5.38 6.14 -15.31
N ALA A 173 6.08 5.93 -14.20
CA ALA A 173 6.78 6.98 -13.46
C ALA A 173 7.88 7.61 -14.32
N PHE A 174 8.68 6.76 -14.97
CA PHE A 174 9.74 7.18 -15.88
C PHE A 174 9.22 8.06 -17.01
N TYR A 175 8.19 7.62 -17.75
CA TYR A 175 7.63 8.40 -18.87
C TYR A 175 6.87 9.65 -18.41
N ALA A 176 6.28 9.64 -17.21
CA ALA A 176 5.64 10.81 -16.63
C ALA A 176 6.64 11.82 -16.05
N GLY A 177 7.91 11.46 -15.91
CA GLY A 177 8.94 12.32 -15.32
C GLY A 177 8.73 12.60 -13.83
N ILE A 178 8.10 11.67 -13.09
CA ILE A 178 7.85 11.78 -11.65
C ILE A 178 8.49 10.61 -10.90
N SER A 179 8.65 10.76 -9.58
CA SER A 179 9.19 9.69 -8.74
C SER A 179 8.21 8.51 -8.60
N VAL A 180 8.73 7.32 -8.34
CA VAL A 180 7.90 6.14 -8.04
C VAL A 180 6.97 6.37 -6.84
N PRO A 181 7.43 6.95 -5.70
CA PRO A 181 6.55 7.31 -4.59
C PRO A 181 5.38 8.22 -4.99
N ASP A 182 5.64 9.27 -5.77
CA ASP A 182 4.60 10.23 -6.18
C ASP A 182 3.58 9.56 -7.10
N LEU A 183 4.05 8.78 -8.07
CA LEU A 183 3.16 8.00 -8.93
C LEU A 183 2.31 7.03 -8.08
N ASN A 184 2.95 6.27 -7.18
CA ASN A 184 2.26 5.27 -6.38
C ASN A 184 1.17 5.91 -5.51
N TYR A 185 1.43 7.10 -4.95
CA TYR A 185 0.46 7.86 -4.20
C TYR A 185 -0.74 8.25 -5.08
N VAL A 186 -0.51 8.86 -6.24
CA VAL A 186 -1.56 9.27 -7.19
C VAL A 186 -2.39 8.07 -7.65
N GLU A 187 -1.74 6.99 -8.10
CA GLU A 187 -2.39 5.76 -8.57
C GLU A 187 -3.24 5.11 -7.49
N TRP A 188 -2.75 5.11 -6.25
CA TRP A 188 -3.48 4.56 -5.12
C TRP A 188 -4.74 5.37 -4.82
N GLN A 189 -4.64 6.70 -4.80
CA GLN A 189 -5.78 7.59 -4.57
C GLN A 189 -6.84 7.44 -5.67
N ILE A 190 -6.42 7.42 -6.95
CA ILE A 190 -7.32 7.19 -8.08
C ILE A 190 -7.95 5.79 -7.99
N GLY A 191 -7.16 4.76 -7.71
CA GLY A 191 -7.62 3.37 -7.62
C GLY A 191 -8.67 3.16 -6.52
N ARG A 192 -8.52 3.81 -5.37
CA ARG A 192 -9.44 3.64 -4.22
C ARG A 192 -10.69 4.52 -4.28
N ALA A 193 -10.61 5.70 -4.90
CA ALA A 193 -11.69 6.68 -4.89
C ALA A 193 -12.46 6.76 -6.21
N ILE A 194 -11.80 6.60 -7.35
CA ILE A 194 -12.39 6.75 -8.69
C ILE A 194 -12.60 5.40 -9.36
N CYS A 195 -11.53 4.62 -9.53
CA CYS A 195 -11.57 3.33 -10.21
C CYS A 195 -12.01 2.21 -9.23
N THR A 196 -13.14 2.40 -8.56
CA THR A 196 -13.68 1.46 -7.55
C THR A 196 -14.14 0.14 -8.18
N ALA A 197 -14.23 -0.91 -7.36
CA ALA A 197 -14.68 -2.23 -7.82
C ALA A 197 -16.12 -2.20 -8.37
N LYS A 198 -16.99 -1.43 -7.70
CA LYS A 198 -18.40 -1.22 -8.05
C LYS A 198 -18.64 0.27 -8.33
N ASN A 199 -19.28 0.58 -9.46
CA ASN A 199 -19.60 1.94 -9.89
C ASN A 199 -18.38 2.87 -9.97
N PRO A 200 -17.40 2.61 -10.86
CA PRO A 200 -16.28 3.51 -11.05
C PRO A 200 -16.75 4.86 -11.62
N SER A 201 -16.24 5.96 -11.11
CA SER A 201 -16.60 7.32 -11.51
C SER A 201 -15.80 7.74 -12.76
N CYS A 202 -16.02 7.06 -13.89
CA CYS A 202 -15.22 7.27 -15.11
C CYS A 202 -15.49 8.62 -15.78
N THR A 203 -16.75 9.04 -15.83
CA THR A 203 -17.24 10.20 -16.61
C THR A 203 -17.74 11.36 -15.75
N HIS A 204 -17.68 11.20 -14.43
CA HIS A 204 -18.15 12.17 -13.45
C HIS A 204 -17.31 12.04 -12.18
N VAL A 205 -17.46 12.97 -11.25
CA VAL A 205 -16.55 13.10 -10.12
C VAL A 205 -17.28 12.85 -8.82
N GLU A 206 -17.08 11.66 -8.28
CA GLU A 206 -17.37 11.34 -6.88
C GLU A 206 -16.04 11.14 -6.15
N ARG A 207 -15.48 12.23 -5.60
CA ARG A 207 -14.12 12.22 -5.00
C ARG A 207 -14.03 11.38 -3.73
N GLY A 208 -15.15 11.06 -3.09
CA GLY A 208 -15.17 10.41 -1.78
C GLY A 208 -14.25 11.15 -0.78
N ASN A 209 -13.35 10.40 -0.13
CA ASN A 209 -12.36 10.94 0.82
C ASN A 209 -10.97 11.15 0.17
N MET A 210 -10.90 11.49 -1.12
CA MET A 210 -9.63 11.79 -1.79
C MET A 210 -8.99 13.07 -1.22
N PRO A 211 -7.68 13.06 -0.92
CA PRO A 211 -6.95 14.28 -0.54
C PRO A 211 -6.94 15.37 -1.62
N ASN A 212 -6.86 16.63 -1.18
CA ASN A 212 -7.00 17.81 -2.05
C ASN A 212 -5.90 17.92 -3.12
N ASP A 213 -4.69 17.46 -2.82
CA ASP A 213 -3.55 17.46 -3.74
C ASP A 213 -3.79 16.58 -4.97
N VAL A 214 -4.49 15.45 -4.83
CA VAL A 214 -4.91 14.59 -5.93
C VAL A 214 -6.27 14.98 -6.51
N ALA A 215 -7.16 15.57 -5.70
CA ALA A 215 -8.50 15.98 -6.13
C ALA A 215 -8.50 16.90 -7.35
N ASN A 216 -7.46 17.74 -7.50
CA ASN A 216 -7.29 18.64 -8.63
C ASN A 216 -7.01 17.90 -9.95
N LEU A 217 -6.46 16.68 -9.91
CA LEU A 217 -6.22 15.84 -11.09
C LEU A 217 -7.51 15.20 -11.61
N VAL A 218 -8.57 15.18 -10.81
CA VAL A 218 -9.82 14.48 -11.10
C VAL A 218 -11.01 15.45 -11.14
N GLU A 219 -10.79 16.67 -11.62
CA GLU A 219 -11.76 17.76 -11.47
C GLU A 219 -13.07 17.53 -12.24
N LEU A 220 -12.99 16.93 -13.43
CA LEU A 220 -14.12 16.74 -14.35
C LEU A 220 -14.50 15.26 -14.57
N ALA A 221 -13.52 14.36 -14.55
CA ALA A 221 -13.70 12.93 -14.82
C ALA A 221 -12.49 12.14 -14.30
N CYS A 222 -12.52 10.82 -14.48
CA CYS A 222 -11.33 9.99 -14.29
C CYS A 222 -10.21 10.47 -15.23
N PRO A 223 -8.96 10.65 -14.74
CA PRO A 223 -7.85 11.17 -15.55
C PRO A 223 -7.42 10.18 -16.63
N TYR A 224 -7.86 8.92 -16.55
CA TYR A 224 -7.56 7.88 -17.53
C TYR A 224 -8.68 7.67 -18.54
N SER A 225 -9.81 8.38 -18.43
CA SER A 225 -11.01 8.16 -19.26
C SER A 225 -10.71 8.17 -20.76
N SER A 226 -9.80 9.04 -21.24
CA SER A 226 -9.48 9.16 -22.67
C SER A 226 -8.73 7.96 -23.26
N PHE A 227 -8.13 7.10 -22.44
CA PHE A 227 -7.33 5.95 -22.91
C PHE A 227 -7.61 4.63 -22.17
N CYS A 228 -8.50 4.64 -21.17
CA CYS A 228 -8.78 3.46 -20.36
C CYS A 228 -9.56 2.42 -21.17
N GLU A 229 -8.96 1.24 -21.38
CA GLU A 229 -9.63 0.14 -22.09
C GLU A 229 -10.99 -0.22 -21.48
N ALA A 230 -11.13 -0.26 -20.15
CA ALA A 230 -12.42 -0.53 -19.50
C ALA A 230 -13.47 0.57 -19.72
N HIS A 231 -13.06 1.79 -20.09
CA HIS A 231 -14.00 2.84 -20.48
C HIS A 231 -14.44 2.71 -21.94
N LEU A 232 -13.57 2.19 -22.79
CA LEU A 232 -13.78 2.08 -24.24
C LEU A 232 -14.35 0.70 -24.66
N ILE A 233 -14.07 -0.34 -23.87
CA ILE A 233 -14.34 -1.75 -24.14
C ILE A 233 -14.91 -2.40 -22.88
N ASP A 234 -16.19 -2.81 -22.93
CA ASP A 234 -16.92 -3.37 -21.78
C ASP A 234 -16.24 -4.61 -21.17
N GLU A 235 -15.56 -5.43 -21.99
CA GLU A 235 -14.86 -6.63 -21.52
C GLU A 235 -13.82 -6.34 -20.43
N TYR A 236 -13.15 -5.17 -20.48
CA TYR A 236 -12.14 -4.80 -19.49
C TYR A 236 -12.76 -4.36 -18.15
N GLN A 237 -14.05 -4.03 -18.10
CA GLN A 237 -14.74 -3.68 -16.85
C GLN A 237 -14.84 -4.86 -15.90
N MET A 238 -14.78 -6.08 -16.44
CA MET A 238 -14.83 -7.31 -15.65
C MET A 238 -13.62 -7.46 -14.73
N TYR A 239 -12.49 -6.82 -15.03
CA TYR A 239 -11.30 -6.92 -14.19
C TYR A 239 -11.54 -6.26 -12.82
N GLN A 240 -11.24 -7.02 -11.78
CA GLN A 240 -11.45 -6.67 -10.37
C GLN A 240 -10.15 -6.89 -9.59
N GLU A 241 -10.16 -6.38 -8.35
CA GLU A 241 -9.11 -6.70 -7.38
C GLU A 241 -9.10 -8.21 -7.04
N PRO A 242 -7.92 -8.87 -6.99
CA PRO A 242 -7.83 -10.24 -6.50
C PRO A 242 -8.23 -10.30 -5.02
N VAL A 243 -9.20 -11.15 -4.66
CA VAL A 243 -9.66 -11.32 -3.28
C VAL A 243 -8.78 -12.36 -2.58
N PHE A 244 -7.76 -11.90 -1.85
CA PHE A 244 -6.79 -12.76 -1.17
C PHE A 244 -6.92 -12.64 0.36
N ASP A 245 -7.23 -13.74 1.05
CA ASP A 245 -7.59 -13.73 2.48
C ASP A 245 -6.39 -13.59 3.46
N LYS A 246 -5.15 -13.75 2.99
CA LYS A 246 -3.98 -13.67 3.89
C LYS A 246 -3.50 -12.22 4.08
N GLY A 247 -3.26 -11.82 5.33
CA GLY A 247 -2.88 -10.46 5.76
C GLY A 247 -1.51 -9.94 5.29
N PHE A 248 -0.88 -10.63 4.34
CA PHE A 248 0.35 -10.23 3.67
C PHE A 248 0.09 -9.48 2.35
N TYR A 249 -1.17 -9.42 1.88
CA TYR A 249 -1.55 -8.83 0.59
C TYR A 249 -2.59 -7.72 0.78
#